data_AF-A0A523XP83-F1
#
_entry.id   AF-A0A523XP83-F1
#
_cell.length_a   1.000
_cell.length_b   1.000
_cell.length_c   1.000
_cell.angle_alpha   90.00
_cell.angle_beta   90.00
_cell.angle_gamma   90.00
#
_symmetry.space_group_name_H-M   'P 1'
#
loop_
_entity.id
_entity.type
_entity.pdbx_description
1 polymer ?
#
loop_
_entity_poly.entity_id
_entity_poly.type
_entity_poly.pdbx_seq_one_letter_code
_entity_poly.pdbx_strand_id
1 'polypeptide(L)'
;MNPKKAKSTSSIETITDRILDQEIQALEGLRRQLDPAHLQKAVEMILGCEGMVMTIAAGTSGSIARRLAHVLTCSGAPALFLDPGQTQHGYSGIISNRDLLIAFSRGGETDEVNHALRIAKDRGATSIGILEEGNSTMAALCDVIITARVAEENNAVGFIPLASTLAHAAVGDILCAGVLSARGHGDKEFSALHPGGAVGKRLEQKSPQTTSSIRECKLPELDKIKGLILDMDGVLWHGEKPLPGLIEFFEVLERRGIRYVLATNNPSKRPEGFAEKARSFGVPVEPVDVVNSVLATIHYMKSNYPEGIRVHVIGEPAMKELIAEAGYLLADEDVAAVIVALELGLTYETFKRGTLLIRAGADFIGTNGDPSYPTEEGFVPGSGMMVTALAASSGVKPLIIGKPERGIFDLALDRLQLPLENIASVGDRLDTDIAGGQRFGTKTILMLSGIAQEKDLRRSPVQPDWVFSDLIALTHALEAAAQ
;
A
#
# COMPACT_ATOMS: atom_id res chain seq x y z
N MET A 1 -7.14 60.25 -33.99
CA MET A 1 -7.28 60.17 -32.52
C MET A 1 -6.33 59.08 -32.05
N ASN A 2 -5.29 59.45 -31.29
CA ASN A 2 -4.20 58.56 -30.84
C ASN A 2 -4.77 57.32 -30.11
N PRO A 3 -4.28 56.09 -30.40
CA PRO A 3 -4.52 54.96 -29.52
C PRO A 3 -3.85 55.28 -28.18
N LYS A 4 -4.67 55.36 -27.13
CA LYS A 4 -4.24 55.63 -25.76
C LYS A 4 -3.13 54.64 -25.40
N LYS A 5 -1.97 55.19 -25.00
CA LYS A 5 -0.81 54.50 -24.41
C LYS A 5 -1.30 53.39 -23.48
N ALA A 6 -1.11 52.14 -23.88
CA ALA A 6 -1.11 51.01 -22.96
C ALA A 6 -0.08 51.32 -21.87
N LYS A 7 -0.51 51.29 -20.61
CA LYS A 7 0.39 51.43 -19.45
C LYS A 7 1.52 50.42 -19.64
N SER A 8 2.76 50.89 -19.47
CA SER A 8 3.98 50.09 -19.46
C SER A 8 3.72 48.77 -18.75
N THR A 9 3.64 47.69 -19.53
CA THR A 9 3.58 46.33 -19.00
C THR A 9 4.94 46.07 -18.38
N SER A 10 5.01 46.05 -17.05
CA SER A 10 6.20 45.59 -16.33
C SER A 10 6.56 44.21 -16.87
N SER A 11 7.85 43.97 -17.17
CA SER A 11 8.29 42.65 -17.63
C SER A 11 7.94 41.60 -16.57
N ILE A 12 7.72 40.35 -16.99
CA ILE A 12 7.45 39.24 -16.07
C ILE A 12 8.57 39.10 -15.03
N GLU A 13 9.81 39.41 -15.41
CA GLU A 13 10.98 39.48 -14.52
C GLU A 13 10.78 40.55 -13.44
N THR A 14 10.41 41.78 -13.82
CA THR A 14 10.14 42.87 -12.86
C THR A 14 9.00 42.53 -11.92
N ILE A 15 7.97 41.83 -12.41
CA ILE A 15 6.87 41.35 -11.56
C ILE A 15 7.38 40.28 -10.60
N THR A 16 8.19 39.35 -11.08
CA THR A 16 8.75 38.25 -10.27
C THR A 16 9.55 38.79 -9.09
N ASP A 17 10.53 39.65 -9.36
CA ASP A 17 11.39 40.21 -8.32
C ASP A 17 10.57 41.02 -7.31
N ARG A 18 9.68 41.90 -7.79
CA ARG A 18 8.82 42.71 -6.93
C ARG A 18 7.92 41.85 -6.01
N ILE A 19 7.30 40.80 -6.55
CA ILE A 19 6.43 39.93 -5.76
C ILE A 19 7.27 39.20 -4.70
N LEU A 20 8.39 38.58 -5.10
CA LEU A 20 9.24 37.83 -4.16
C LEU A 20 9.79 38.72 -3.04
N ASP A 21 10.29 39.91 -3.36
CA ASP A 21 10.83 40.85 -2.37
C ASP A 21 9.76 41.25 -1.34
N GLN A 22 8.53 41.52 -1.80
CA GLN A 22 7.41 41.88 -0.92
C GLN A 22 6.98 40.71 -0.02
N GLU A 23 6.94 39.48 -0.55
CA GLU A 23 6.63 38.28 0.25
C GLU A 23 7.71 38.00 1.30
N ILE A 24 8.99 38.16 0.95
CA ILE A 24 10.12 38.02 1.88
C ILE A 24 10.00 39.05 3.00
N GLN A 25 9.77 40.32 2.65
CA GLN A 25 9.63 41.39 3.62
C GLN A 25 8.45 41.16 4.57
N ALA A 26 7.33 40.63 4.07
CA ALA A 26 6.18 40.26 4.89
C ALA A 26 6.53 39.17 5.91
N LEU A 27 7.23 38.11 5.49
CA LEU A 27 7.66 37.03 6.39
C LEU A 27 8.72 37.48 7.41
N GLU A 28 9.65 38.34 7.03
CA GLU A 28 10.61 38.96 7.96
C GLU A 28 9.92 39.86 8.99
N GLY A 29 8.86 40.56 8.56
CA GLY A 29 8.00 41.32 9.45
C GLY A 29 7.28 40.42 10.45
N LEU A 30 6.67 39.33 9.96
CA LEU A 30 5.99 38.33 10.78
C LEU A 30 6.90 37.74 11.85
N ARG A 31 8.12 37.31 11.47
CA ARG A 31 9.11 36.74 12.41
C ARG A 31 9.39 37.62 13.63
N ARG A 32 9.36 38.95 13.45
CA ARG A 32 9.60 39.93 14.52
C ARG A 32 8.40 40.14 15.44
N GLN A 33 7.20 39.78 15.00
CA GLN A 33 5.95 40.02 15.71
C GLN A 33 5.41 38.80 16.45
N LEU A 34 5.79 37.60 16.01
CA LEU A 34 5.33 36.36 16.62
C LEU A 34 5.80 36.26 18.07
N ASP A 35 4.84 36.16 18.98
CA ASP A 35 5.10 35.96 20.40
C ASP A 35 5.30 34.47 20.69
N PRO A 36 6.51 34.04 21.15
CA PRO A 36 6.77 32.65 21.49
C PRO A 36 5.84 32.09 22.56
N ALA A 37 5.39 32.90 23.52
CA ALA A 37 4.50 32.46 24.59
C ALA A 37 3.10 32.12 24.06
N HIS A 38 2.57 32.94 23.14
CA HIS A 38 1.29 32.66 22.49
C HIS A 38 1.38 31.45 21.55
N LEU A 39 2.49 31.30 20.82
CA LEU A 39 2.75 30.13 19.98
C LEU A 39 2.82 28.84 20.82
N GLN A 40 3.56 28.87 21.93
CA GLN A 40 3.68 27.73 22.84
C GLN A 40 2.32 27.35 23.43
N LYS A 41 1.55 28.33 23.91
CA LYS A 41 0.20 28.09 24.45
C LYS A 41 -0.75 27.53 23.38
N ALA A 42 -0.67 28.01 22.14
CA ALA A 42 -1.46 27.48 21.03
C ALA A 42 -1.11 26.02 20.73
N VAL A 43 0.18 25.66 20.73
CA VAL A 43 0.63 24.26 20.56
C VAL A 43 0.11 23.38 21.69
N GLU A 44 0.18 23.84 22.94
CA GLU A 44 -0.34 23.10 24.11
C GLU A 44 -1.86 22.87 24.00
N MET A 45 -2.62 23.88 23.57
CA MET A 45 -4.06 23.74 23.32
C MET A 45 -4.36 22.70 22.23
N ILE A 46 -3.57 22.66 21.15
CA ILE A 46 -3.73 21.65 20.10
C ILE A 46 -3.44 20.25 20.63
N LEU A 47 -2.39 20.09 21.44
CA LEU A 47 -2.02 18.79 22.02
C LEU A 47 -3.03 18.31 23.07
N GLY A 48 -3.62 19.24 23.83
CA GLY A 48 -4.63 18.95 24.85
C GLY A 48 -6.06 18.82 24.34
N CYS A 49 -6.29 18.97 23.03
CA CYS A 49 -7.63 18.83 22.44
C CYS A 49 -8.09 17.36 22.52
N GLU A 50 -9.12 17.08 23.31
CA GLU A 50 -9.70 15.73 23.47
C GLU A 50 -10.67 15.36 22.34
N GLY A 51 -11.25 16.37 21.68
CA GLY A 51 -12.16 16.23 20.56
C GLY A 51 -11.44 16.41 19.22
N MET A 52 -11.96 17.32 18.40
CA MET A 52 -11.47 17.62 17.07
C MET A 52 -10.93 19.05 16.99
N VAL A 53 -9.78 19.21 16.31
CA VAL A 53 -9.25 20.52 15.96
C VAL A 53 -9.95 21.02 14.70
N MET A 54 -10.76 22.06 14.82
CA MET A 54 -11.60 22.59 13.76
C MET A 54 -11.00 23.88 13.20
N THR A 55 -10.46 23.86 11.98
CA THR A 55 -9.95 25.07 11.33
C THR A 55 -11.06 25.79 10.56
N ILE A 56 -11.08 27.12 10.59
CA ILE A 56 -12.13 27.90 9.92
C ILE A 56 -11.60 29.24 9.40
N ALA A 57 -11.96 29.58 8.15
CA ALA A 57 -11.69 30.87 7.54
C ALA A 57 -12.50 31.04 6.24
N ALA A 58 -12.82 32.28 5.87
CA ALA A 58 -13.50 32.59 4.62
C ALA A 58 -12.54 33.07 3.52
N GLY A 59 -13.00 33.05 2.27
CA GLY A 59 -12.24 33.53 1.11
C GLY A 59 -10.92 32.79 0.90
N THR A 60 -9.88 33.51 0.45
CA THR A 60 -8.56 32.92 0.16
C THR A 60 -7.91 32.30 1.40
N SER A 61 -8.13 32.88 2.59
CA SER A 61 -7.68 32.30 3.86
C SER A 61 -8.34 30.97 4.18
N GLY A 62 -9.53 30.68 3.63
CA GLY A 62 -10.19 29.37 3.71
C GLY A 62 -9.34 28.23 3.15
N SER A 63 -8.61 28.47 2.05
CA SER A 63 -7.68 27.48 1.48
C SER A 63 -6.52 27.18 2.43
N ILE A 64 -6.05 28.19 3.16
CA ILE A 64 -4.97 28.05 4.15
C ILE A 64 -5.45 27.30 5.38
N ALA A 65 -6.64 27.63 5.89
CA ALA A 65 -7.27 26.90 6.99
C ALA A 65 -7.50 25.42 6.63
N ARG A 66 -7.95 25.13 5.41
CA ARG A 66 -8.11 23.75 4.92
C ARG A 66 -6.78 23.01 4.83
N ARG A 67 -5.73 23.67 4.34
CA ARG A 67 -4.36 23.11 4.36
C ARG A 67 -3.93 22.81 5.79
N LEU A 68 -4.15 23.72 6.74
CA LEU A 68 -3.77 23.49 8.14
C LEU A 68 -4.48 22.26 8.73
N ALA A 69 -5.79 22.09 8.50
CA ALA A 69 -6.50 20.89 8.96
C ALA A 69 -5.89 19.59 8.41
N HIS A 70 -5.53 19.59 7.13
CA HIS A 70 -4.82 18.46 6.54
C HIS A 70 -3.49 18.21 7.26
N VAL A 71 -2.62 19.21 7.35
CA VAL A 71 -1.27 19.05 7.91
C VAL A 71 -1.30 18.75 9.43
N LEU A 72 -2.28 19.23 10.19
CA LEU A 72 -2.46 18.86 11.60
C LEU A 72 -2.90 17.39 11.74
N THR A 73 -3.81 16.93 10.89
CA THR A 73 -4.16 15.50 10.80
C THR A 73 -2.94 14.68 10.44
N CYS A 74 -2.09 15.22 9.55
CA CYS A 74 -0.84 14.59 9.20
C CYS A 74 0.13 14.46 10.38
N SER A 75 0.08 15.42 11.29
CA SER A 75 0.87 15.44 12.51
C SER A 75 0.21 14.69 13.68
N GLY A 76 -0.84 13.91 13.38
CA GLY A 76 -1.57 13.06 14.31
C GLY A 76 -2.58 13.81 15.20
N ALA A 77 -2.84 15.09 14.96
CA ALA A 77 -3.90 15.83 15.65
C ALA A 77 -5.18 15.74 14.81
N PRO A 78 -6.24 15.03 15.26
CA PRO A 78 -7.46 14.89 14.47
C PRO A 78 -8.04 16.27 14.13
N ALA A 79 -8.01 16.63 12.84
CA ALA A 79 -8.38 17.97 12.42
C ALA A 79 -9.28 17.99 11.18
N LEU A 80 -10.20 18.94 11.14
CA LEU A 80 -11.16 19.12 10.05
C LEU A 80 -11.33 20.60 9.73
N PHE A 81 -11.55 20.91 8.45
CA PHE A 81 -11.95 22.24 8.03
C PHE A 81 -13.46 22.43 8.14
N LEU A 82 -13.89 23.46 8.86
CA LEU A 82 -15.28 23.91 8.89
C LEU A 82 -15.51 24.95 7.79
N ASP A 83 -16.44 24.65 6.89
CA ASP A 83 -16.88 25.61 5.89
C ASP A 83 -17.70 26.73 6.57
N PRO A 84 -17.21 27.99 6.60
CA PRO A 84 -17.89 29.08 7.28
C PRO A 84 -19.30 29.32 6.73
N GLY A 85 -19.53 29.16 5.42
CA GLY A 85 -20.85 29.36 4.82
C GLY A 85 -21.87 28.34 5.30
N GLN A 86 -21.44 27.13 5.65
CA GLN A 86 -22.32 26.07 6.18
C GLN A 86 -22.57 26.24 7.69
N THR A 87 -21.67 26.92 8.42
CA THR A 87 -21.82 27.07 9.88
C THR A 87 -23.07 27.86 10.29
N GLN A 88 -23.54 28.77 9.44
CA GLN A 88 -24.79 29.52 9.63
C GLN A 88 -26.04 28.69 9.31
N HIS A 89 -25.89 27.53 8.69
CA HIS A 89 -26.97 26.64 8.25
C HIS A 89 -26.96 25.29 9.01
N GLY A 90 -26.52 25.31 10.27
CA GLY A 90 -26.59 24.16 11.18
C GLY A 90 -25.32 23.31 11.27
N TYR A 91 -24.34 23.52 10.39
CA TYR A 91 -23.08 22.76 10.42
C TYR A 91 -22.25 23.05 11.69
N SER A 92 -22.45 24.21 12.31
CA SER A 92 -21.93 24.54 13.64
C SER A 92 -22.42 23.61 14.75
N GLY A 93 -23.45 22.79 14.48
CA GLY A 93 -23.94 21.73 15.35
C GLY A 93 -22.88 20.70 15.74
N ILE A 94 -21.83 20.51 14.93
CA ILE A 94 -20.75 19.56 15.21
C ILE A 94 -19.84 20.00 16.37
N ILE A 95 -19.80 21.29 16.69
CA ILE A 95 -18.89 21.85 17.69
C ILE A 95 -19.31 21.40 19.10
N SER A 96 -18.38 20.87 19.89
CA SER A 96 -18.58 20.38 21.25
C SER A 96 -17.59 21.03 22.22
N ASN A 97 -17.82 20.89 23.51
CA ASN A 97 -16.94 21.43 24.57
C ASN A 97 -15.55 20.77 24.62
N ARG A 98 -15.32 19.70 23.86
CA ARG A 98 -14.03 19.00 23.76
C ARG A 98 -13.18 19.48 22.58
N ASP A 99 -13.74 20.34 21.74
CA ASP A 99 -13.11 20.77 20.50
C ASP A 99 -12.27 22.04 20.67
N LEU A 100 -11.38 22.26 19.71
CA LEU A 100 -10.55 23.45 19.58
C LEU A 100 -10.78 24.08 18.23
N LEU A 101 -11.16 25.36 18.18
CA LEU A 101 -11.25 26.11 16.93
C LEU A 101 -9.96 26.85 16.63
N ILE A 102 -9.48 26.78 15.38
CA ILE A 102 -8.39 27.63 14.87
C ILE A 102 -8.96 28.49 13.74
N ALA A 103 -9.19 29.77 14.03
CA ALA A 103 -9.78 30.70 13.10
C ALA A 103 -8.72 31.59 12.45
N PHE A 104 -8.87 31.86 11.15
CA PHE A 104 -8.08 32.87 10.44
C PHE A 104 -8.99 33.98 9.92
N SER A 105 -8.63 35.22 10.19
CA SER A 105 -9.23 36.38 9.55
C SER A 105 -8.27 37.53 9.63
N ARG A 106 -8.04 38.22 8.51
CA ARG A 106 -7.11 39.35 8.46
C ARG A 106 -7.55 40.45 9.44
N GLY A 107 -8.77 40.95 9.27
CA GLY A 107 -9.36 42.01 10.10
C GLY A 107 -10.19 41.52 11.29
N GLY A 108 -10.49 40.22 11.40
CA GLY A 108 -11.27 39.67 12.52
C GLY A 108 -12.77 39.98 12.49
N GLU A 109 -13.29 40.51 11.37
CA GLU A 109 -14.70 40.92 11.21
C GLU A 109 -15.47 40.06 10.19
N THR A 110 -15.04 38.83 9.97
CA THR A 110 -15.74 37.89 9.09
C THR A 110 -16.95 37.29 9.81
N ASP A 111 -18.17 37.65 9.40
CA ASP A 111 -19.41 37.32 10.10
C ASP A 111 -19.62 35.82 10.33
N GLU A 112 -19.39 35.00 9.31
CA GLU A 112 -19.55 33.55 9.38
C GLU A 112 -18.54 32.90 10.35
N VAL A 113 -17.30 33.39 10.34
CA VAL A 113 -16.23 32.92 11.25
C VAL A 113 -16.57 33.33 12.69
N ASN A 114 -16.98 34.58 12.89
CA ASN A 114 -17.38 35.10 14.19
C ASN A 114 -18.66 34.42 14.72
N HIS A 115 -19.55 33.98 13.84
CA HIS A 115 -20.71 33.17 14.22
C HIS A 115 -20.29 31.81 14.79
N ALA A 116 -19.40 31.09 14.10
CA ALA A 116 -18.88 29.81 14.58
C ALA A 116 -18.10 29.94 15.91
N LEU A 117 -17.27 30.98 16.04
CA LEU A 117 -16.52 31.28 17.27
C LEU A 117 -17.44 31.59 18.46
N ARG A 118 -18.55 32.29 18.25
CA ARG A 118 -19.57 32.50 19.30
C ARG A 118 -20.17 31.18 19.77
N ILE A 119 -20.56 30.31 18.84
CA ILE A 119 -21.11 28.99 19.17
C ILE A 119 -20.09 28.14 19.93
N ALA A 120 -18.82 28.16 19.50
CA ALA A 120 -17.74 27.47 20.19
C ALA A 120 -17.60 27.96 21.64
N LYS A 121 -17.55 29.27 21.85
CA LYS A 121 -17.47 29.89 23.18
C LYS A 121 -18.68 29.53 24.05
N ASP A 122 -19.90 29.61 23.51
CA ASP A 122 -21.14 29.26 24.22
C ASP A 122 -21.18 27.78 24.63
N ARG A 123 -20.54 26.91 23.84
CA ARG A 123 -20.43 25.47 24.10
C ARG A 123 -19.23 25.11 24.95
N GLY A 124 -18.38 26.06 25.34
CA GLY A 124 -17.17 25.81 26.13
C GLY A 124 -16.02 25.17 25.35
N ALA A 125 -16.06 25.21 24.02
CA ALA A 125 -14.91 24.85 23.18
C ALA A 125 -13.83 25.94 23.30
N THR A 126 -12.58 25.54 23.14
CA THR A 126 -11.45 26.49 23.17
C THR A 126 -11.15 27.03 21.77
N SER A 127 -10.41 28.13 21.68
CA SER A 127 -10.22 28.83 20.41
C SER A 127 -8.89 29.60 20.29
N ILE A 128 -8.27 29.49 19.12
CA ILE A 128 -7.08 30.22 18.70
C ILE A 128 -7.46 31.10 17.51
N GLY A 129 -7.15 32.39 17.59
CA GLY A 129 -7.35 33.34 16.52
C GLY A 129 -6.03 33.77 15.87
N ILE A 130 -5.97 33.72 14.55
CA ILE A 130 -4.84 34.21 13.74
C ILE A 130 -5.32 35.41 12.93
N LEU A 131 -4.81 36.59 13.26
CA LEU A 131 -5.32 37.88 12.75
C LEU A 131 -4.26 39.00 12.79
N GLU A 132 -4.47 40.07 12.02
CA GLU A 132 -3.53 41.20 11.97
C GLU A 132 -3.71 42.18 13.14
N GLU A 133 -4.94 42.32 13.64
CA GLU A 133 -5.28 43.32 14.64
C GLU A 133 -5.88 42.68 15.90
N GLY A 134 -5.25 42.87 17.05
CA GLY A 134 -5.71 42.30 18.33
C GLY A 134 -6.97 42.96 18.91
N ASN A 135 -7.58 43.92 18.21
CA ASN A 135 -8.79 44.64 18.65
C ASN A 135 -9.91 44.48 17.62
N SER A 136 -10.48 43.28 17.53
CA SER A 136 -11.57 42.91 16.61
C SER A 136 -12.59 42.01 17.31
N THR A 137 -13.74 41.80 16.67
CA THR A 137 -14.76 40.86 17.15
C THR A 137 -14.16 39.46 17.38
N MET A 138 -13.40 38.96 16.42
CA MET A 138 -12.70 37.67 16.54
C MET A 138 -11.72 37.65 17.71
N ALA A 139 -10.95 38.73 17.92
CA ALA A 139 -10.02 38.83 19.05
C ALA A 139 -10.73 38.66 20.40
N ALA A 140 -11.91 39.25 20.57
CA ALA A 140 -12.70 39.13 21.80
C ALA A 140 -13.33 37.74 22.02
N LEU A 141 -13.43 36.94 20.96
CA LEU A 141 -13.98 35.59 21.00
C LEU A 141 -12.91 34.53 21.27
N CYS A 142 -11.66 34.76 20.89
CA CYS A 142 -10.57 33.79 20.99
C CYS A 142 -9.87 33.74 22.36
N ASP A 143 -9.46 32.55 22.80
CA ASP A 143 -8.70 32.34 24.05
C ASP A 143 -7.21 32.64 23.92
N VAL A 144 -6.68 32.48 22.70
CA VAL A 144 -5.30 32.81 22.33
C VAL A 144 -5.29 33.53 20.99
N ILE A 145 -4.50 34.59 20.89
CA ILE A 145 -4.33 35.37 19.67
C ILE A 145 -2.90 35.26 19.18
N ILE A 146 -2.72 34.85 17.93
CA ILE A 146 -1.46 34.93 17.21
C ILE A 146 -1.55 36.07 16.21
N THR A 147 -0.78 37.13 16.45
CA THR A 147 -0.75 38.29 15.57
C THR A 147 0.10 38.01 14.34
N ALA A 148 -0.52 38.09 13.16
CA ALA A 148 0.11 37.84 11.87
C ALA A 148 -0.06 39.04 10.92
N ARG A 149 0.43 40.21 11.32
CA ARG A 149 0.24 41.46 10.57
C ARG A 149 1.19 41.57 9.38
N VAL A 150 0.62 41.84 8.21
CA VAL A 150 1.36 42.18 7.00
C VAL A 150 1.29 43.69 6.76
N ALA A 151 2.45 44.35 6.78
CA ALA A 151 2.53 45.81 6.68
C ALA A 151 2.11 46.36 5.31
N GLU A 152 2.37 45.63 4.23
CA GLU A 152 2.00 46.00 2.87
C GLU A 152 1.44 44.78 2.14
N GLU A 153 0.17 44.86 1.71
CA GLU A 153 -0.47 43.74 1.01
C GLU A 153 0.02 43.72 -0.44
N ASN A 154 0.63 42.60 -0.81
CA ASN A 154 0.98 42.34 -2.19
C ASN A 154 -0.26 41.80 -2.92
N ASN A 155 -0.79 42.60 -3.84
CA ASN A 155 -1.94 42.21 -4.64
C ASN A 155 -1.52 41.88 -6.08
N ALA A 156 -1.73 40.63 -6.51
CA ALA A 156 -1.68 40.30 -7.93
C ALA A 156 -2.76 41.12 -8.65
N VAL A 157 -2.33 42.06 -9.51
CA VAL A 157 -3.21 42.93 -10.30
C VAL A 157 -4.20 43.74 -9.43
N GLY A 158 -3.90 43.95 -8.14
CA GLY A 158 -4.68 44.83 -7.24
C GLY A 158 -5.86 44.21 -6.49
N PHE A 159 -6.16 42.91 -6.65
CA PHE A 159 -7.38 42.32 -6.09
C PHE A 159 -7.20 41.05 -5.25
N ILE A 160 -6.11 40.30 -5.44
CA ILE A 160 -5.89 39.03 -4.75
C ILE A 160 -4.83 39.23 -3.67
N PRO A 161 -5.19 39.14 -2.38
CA PRO A 161 -4.23 39.23 -1.29
C PRO A 161 -3.32 38.01 -1.32
N LEU A 162 -2.00 38.24 -1.43
CA LEU A 162 -0.98 37.19 -1.45
C LEU A 162 -0.25 37.10 -0.11
N ALA A 163 0.25 38.24 0.38
CA ALA A 163 1.13 38.29 1.53
C ALA A 163 0.44 37.89 2.84
N SER A 164 -0.81 38.31 3.06
CA SER A 164 -1.58 37.88 4.25
C SER A 164 -1.88 36.37 4.26
N THR A 165 -2.08 35.77 3.09
CA THR A 165 -2.31 34.31 2.98
C THR A 165 -1.03 33.52 3.23
N LEU A 166 0.12 34.04 2.78
CA LEU A 166 1.43 33.44 3.05
C LEU A 166 1.78 33.56 4.53
N ALA A 167 1.49 34.70 5.17
CA ALA A 167 1.68 34.88 6.61
C ALA A 167 0.83 33.88 7.42
N HIS A 168 -0.45 33.72 7.09
CA HIS A 168 -1.31 32.71 7.70
C HIS A 168 -0.78 31.28 7.50
N ALA A 169 -0.28 30.97 6.30
CA ALA A 169 0.32 29.67 6.01
C ALA A 169 1.56 29.40 6.85
N ALA A 170 2.44 30.41 6.99
CA ALA A 170 3.64 30.32 7.81
C ALA A 170 3.31 30.10 9.29
N VAL A 171 2.30 30.79 9.84
CA VAL A 171 1.83 30.54 11.22
C VAL A 171 1.31 29.11 11.38
N GLY A 172 0.51 28.63 10.43
CA GLY A 172 0.02 27.24 10.44
C GLY A 172 1.16 26.21 10.42
N ASP A 173 2.19 26.44 9.61
CA ASP A 173 3.37 25.58 9.53
C ASP A 173 4.19 25.59 10.84
N ILE A 174 4.29 26.75 11.51
CA ILE A 174 4.94 26.87 12.82
C ILE A 174 4.19 26.08 13.89
N LEU A 175 2.85 26.21 13.95
CA LEU A 175 2.03 25.46 14.92
C LEU A 175 2.15 23.95 14.69
N CYS A 176 2.10 23.52 13.44
CA CYS A 176 2.29 22.13 13.07
C CYS A 176 3.68 21.60 13.47
N ALA A 177 4.74 22.35 13.17
CA ALA A 177 6.09 21.98 13.57
C ALA A 177 6.24 21.90 15.10
N GLY A 178 5.58 22.81 15.83
CA GLY A 178 5.51 22.79 17.28
C GLY A 178 4.84 21.54 17.83
N VAL A 179 3.68 21.15 17.27
CA VAL A 179 2.96 19.92 17.62
C VAL A 179 3.82 18.68 17.37
N LEU A 180 4.47 18.59 16.20
CA LEU A 180 5.36 17.48 15.86
C LEU A 180 6.54 17.36 16.84
N SER A 181 7.18 18.49 17.14
CA SER A 181 8.31 18.57 18.07
C SER A 181 7.90 18.11 19.47
N ALA A 182 6.77 18.61 19.98
CA ALA A 182 6.30 18.33 21.33
C ALA A 182 5.84 16.88 21.55
N ARG A 183 5.36 16.20 20.51
CA ARG A 183 4.95 14.78 20.58
C ARG A 183 6.13 13.79 20.52
N GLY A 184 7.36 14.28 20.37
CA GLY A 184 8.54 13.42 20.27
C GLY A 184 8.53 12.52 19.03
N HIS A 185 7.76 12.87 18.00
CA HIS A 185 7.66 12.10 16.76
C HIS A 185 9.00 12.18 16.01
N GLY A 186 9.85 11.17 16.20
CA GLY A 186 10.86 10.82 15.21
C GLY A 186 10.19 10.37 13.90
N ASP A 187 10.92 10.42 12.78
CA ASP A 187 10.47 10.18 11.40
C ASP A 187 9.49 8.98 11.19
N LYS A 188 9.51 8.00 12.11
CA LYS A 188 8.68 6.78 12.10
C LYS A 188 7.18 7.01 12.31
N GLU A 189 6.76 7.90 13.22
CA GLU A 189 5.33 8.14 13.47
C GLU A 189 4.69 8.99 12.37
N PHE A 190 5.47 9.93 11.80
CA PHE A 190 5.03 10.75 10.67
C PHE A 190 4.88 9.92 9.38
N SER A 191 5.74 8.91 9.17
CA SER A 191 5.66 7.97 8.03
C SER A 191 4.43 7.05 8.10
N ALA A 192 4.05 6.60 9.30
CA ALA A 192 2.89 5.73 9.50
C ALA A 192 1.55 6.38 9.09
N LEU A 193 1.45 7.70 9.20
CA LEU A 193 0.27 8.47 8.81
C LEU A 193 0.36 9.02 7.35
N HIS A 194 1.53 9.01 6.70
CA HIS A 194 1.78 9.62 5.36
C HIS A 194 2.45 8.70 4.32
N PRO A 195 1.86 7.53 4.01
CA PRO A 195 2.53 6.51 3.19
C PRO A 195 2.64 6.86 1.69
N GLY A 196 1.86 7.83 1.18
CA GLY A 196 1.72 8.07 -0.27
C GLY A 196 2.61 9.17 -0.87
N GLY A 197 3.19 10.05 -0.05
CA GLY A 197 3.82 11.30 -0.50
C GLY A 197 5.34 11.26 -0.68
N ALA A 198 5.89 12.14 -1.54
CA ALA A 198 7.33 12.28 -1.78
C ALA A 198 8.14 12.65 -0.52
N VAL A 199 7.51 13.28 0.48
CA VAL A 199 8.12 13.61 1.77
C VAL A 199 8.19 12.40 2.69
N GLY A 200 7.16 11.54 2.73
CA GLY A 200 7.23 10.23 3.41
C GLY A 200 8.36 9.37 2.84
N LYS A 201 8.47 9.33 1.50
CA LYS A 201 9.57 8.67 0.77
C LYS A 201 10.96 9.28 1.04
N ARG A 202 11.06 10.56 1.41
CA ARG A 202 12.33 11.27 1.69
C ARG A 202 12.74 11.22 3.17
N LEU A 203 11.79 11.20 4.10
CA LEU A 203 12.08 11.03 5.53
C LEU A 203 12.52 9.60 5.85
N GLU A 204 12.05 8.61 5.07
CA GLU A 204 12.62 7.26 5.04
C GLU A 204 14.11 7.22 4.61
N GLN A 205 14.59 8.24 3.88
CA GLN A 205 15.98 8.32 3.40
C GLN A 205 16.94 9.02 4.38
N LYS A 206 16.44 9.71 5.43
CA LYS A 206 17.26 10.61 6.27
C LYS A 206 17.43 10.21 7.74
N SER A 207 16.74 9.18 8.25
CA SER A 207 17.03 8.70 9.61
C SER A 207 18.48 8.21 9.73
N PRO A 208 19.20 8.52 10.82
CA PRO A 208 20.61 8.19 10.97
C PRO A 208 20.83 6.69 10.88
N GLN A 209 21.84 6.31 10.10
CA GLN A 209 22.51 5.01 10.11
C GLN A 209 22.74 4.57 11.56
N THR A 210 21.78 3.87 12.14
CA THR A 210 22.03 3.04 13.31
C THR A 210 22.26 1.67 12.73
N THR A 211 23.52 1.25 12.81
CA THR A 211 24.03 -0.09 12.53
C THR A 211 23.28 -1.14 13.36
N SER A 212 22.01 -1.38 13.04
CA SER A 212 21.37 -2.66 13.28
C SER A 212 21.59 -3.43 12.00
N SER A 213 22.68 -4.18 12.00
CA SER A 213 23.08 -5.16 10.98
C SER A 213 21.94 -5.52 10.01
N ILE A 214 22.02 -5.02 8.78
CA ILE A 214 21.88 -5.95 7.66
C ILE A 214 22.84 -7.08 8.07
N ARG A 215 22.31 -8.25 8.42
CA ARG A 215 23.18 -9.41 8.57
C ARG A 215 23.95 -9.45 7.26
N GLU A 216 25.25 -9.25 7.31
CA GLU A 216 26.13 -9.70 6.24
C GLU A 216 25.66 -11.10 5.89
N CYS A 217 25.23 -11.26 4.64
CA CYS A 217 24.76 -12.51 4.08
C CYS A 217 25.71 -13.61 4.52
N LYS A 218 25.23 -14.50 5.38
CA LYS A 218 25.89 -15.77 5.58
C LYS A 218 25.65 -16.60 4.31
N LEU A 219 26.52 -16.41 3.32
CA LEU A 219 26.82 -17.39 2.26
C LEU A 219 27.06 -18.83 2.79
N PRO A 220 27.57 -19.10 4.02
CA PRO A 220 27.90 -20.46 4.49
C PRO A 220 26.74 -21.45 4.70
N GLU A 221 25.52 -21.12 4.26
CA GLU A 221 24.38 -22.04 4.28
C GLU A 221 23.76 -22.28 2.89
N LEU A 222 24.12 -21.46 1.88
CA LEU A 222 23.59 -21.64 0.52
C LEU A 222 24.20 -22.86 -0.19
N ASP A 223 25.38 -23.29 0.24
CA ASP A 223 26.09 -24.49 -0.20
C ASP A 223 25.35 -25.80 0.14
N LYS A 224 24.57 -25.78 1.23
CA LYS A 224 23.76 -26.90 1.71
C LYS A 224 22.50 -27.14 0.89
N ILE A 225 22.07 -26.14 0.11
CA ILE A 225 20.88 -26.27 -0.73
C ILE A 225 21.15 -27.25 -1.87
N LYS A 226 20.34 -28.31 -1.93
CA LYS A 226 20.37 -29.36 -2.95
C LYS A 226 19.05 -29.46 -3.74
N GLY A 227 18.02 -28.76 -3.29
CA GLY A 227 16.70 -28.74 -3.91
C GLY A 227 16.12 -27.33 -3.97
N LEU A 228 15.50 -26.95 -5.09
CA LEU A 228 14.80 -25.68 -5.24
C LEU A 228 13.33 -25.89 -5.60
N ILE A 229 12.45 -25.17 -4.92
CA ILE A 229 11.05 -24.99 -5.34
C ILE A 229 11.00 -23.62 -5.99
N LEU A 230 10.90 -23.58 -7.31
CA LEU A 230 11.05 -22.36 -8.11
C LEU A 230 9.67 -21.84 -8.53
N ASP A 231 9.30 -20.63 -8.12
CA ASP A 231 8.21 -19.95 -8.80
C ASP A 231 8.58 -19.65 -10.27
N MET A 232 7.56 -19.42 -11.09
CA MET A 232 7.73 -19.27 -12.54
C MET A 232 7.69 -17.81 -12.97
N ASP A 233 6.50 -17.23 -13.09
CA ASP A 233 6.33 -15.83 -13.50
C ASP A 233 6.93 -14.90 -12.44
N GLY A 234 7.77 -13.94 -12.84
CA GLY A 234 8.49 -13.06 -11.91
C GLY A 234 9.86 -13.57 -11.46
N VAL A 235 10.12 -14.87 -11.62
CA VAL A 235 11.40 -15.53 -11.23
C VAL A 235 12.17 -16.06 -12.44
N LEU A 236 11.51 -16.79 -13.33
CA LEU A 236 12.10 -17.39 -14.53
C LEU A 236 11.78 -16.61 -15.81
N TRP A 237 10.60 -16.00 -15.88
CA TRP A 237 10.14 -15.23 -17.05
C TRP A 237 9.07 -14.19 -16.67
N HIS A 238 8.80 -13.27 -17.59
CA HIS A 238 7.68 -12.32 -17.53
C HIS A 238 6.82 -12.47 -18.78
N GLY A 239 5.61 -13.02 -18.62
CA GLY A 239 4.76 -13.33 -19.77
C GLY A 239 5.52 -14.25 -20.73
N GLU A 240 5.60 -13.90 -22.01
CA GLU A 240 6.28 -14.71 -23.03
C GLU A 240 7.78 -14.41 -23.19
N LYS A 241 8.41 -13.71 -22.22
CA LYS A 241 9.84 -13.36 -22.28
C LYS A 241 10.63 -13.98 -21.12
N PRO A 242 11.74 -14.70 -21.38
CA PRO A 242 12.60 -15.20 -20.32
C PRO A 242 13.31 -14.07 -19.58
N LEU A 243 13.57 -14.26 -18.28
CA LEU A 243 14.40 -13.33 -17.52
C LEU A 243 15.90 -13.51 -17.86
N PRO A 244 16.70 -12.43 -17.81
CA PRO A 244 18.14 -12.52 -18.03
C PRO A 244 18.82 -13.52 -17.07
N GLY A 245 19.73 -14.35 -17.60
CA GLY A 245 20.44 -15.36 -16.83
C GLY A 245 19.73 -16.72 -16.70
N LEU A 246 18.53 -16.89 -17.29
CA LEU A 246 17.76 -18.13 -17.17
C LEU A 246 18.52 -19.40 -17.59
N ILE A 247 19.16 -19.40 -18.76
CA ILE A 247 19.88 -20.57 -19.27
C ILE A 247 21.07 -20.90 -18.34
N GLU A 248 21.88 -19.90 -18.04
CA GLU A 248 23.06 -20.02 -17.16
C GLU A 248 22.69 -20.56 -15.77
N PHE A 249 21.57 -20.08 -15.22
CA PHE A 249 21.04 -20.57 -13.95
C PHE A 249 20.77 -22.09 -13.99
N PHE A 250 20.05 -22.58 -15.01
CA PHE A 250 19.76 -24.01 -15.14
C PHE A 250 21.02 -24.85 -15.41
N GLU A 251 21.97 -24.33 -16.19
CA GLU A 251 23.26 -25.00 -16.37
C GLU A 251 24.04 -25.12 -15.04
N VAL A 252 23.98 -24.11 -14.17
CA VAL A 252 24.56 -24.18 -12.82
C VAL A 252 23.84 -25.21 -11.95
N LEU A 253 22.51 -25.27 -12.01
CA LEU A 253 21.76 -26.30 -11.27
C LEU A 253 22.19 -27.70 -11.70
N GLU A 254 22.32 -27.94 -13.00
CA GLU A 254 22.79 -29.22 -13.55
C GLU A 254 24.23 -29.53 -13.11
N ARG A 255 25.17 -28.59 -13.32
CA ARG A 255 26.58 -28.77 -12.91
C ARG A 255 26.74 -29.06 -11.42
N ARG A 256 25.94 -28.42 -10.57
CA ARG A 256 25.96 -28.61 -9.11
C ARG A 256 25.12 -29.79 -8.62
N GLY A 257 24.36 -30.44 -9.50
CA GLY A 257 23.41 -31.49 -9.12
C GLY A 257 22.30 -31.01 -8.19
N ILE A 258 21.88 -29.75 -8.31
CA ILE A 258 20.76 -29.18 -7.56
C ILE A 258 19.47 -29.58 -8.25
N ARG A 259 18.64 -30.35 -7.56
CA ARG A 259 17.31 -30.74 -8.04
C ARG A 259 16.37 -29.54 -7.98
N TYR A 260 15.36 -29.52 -8.83
CA TYR A 260 14.36 -28.46 -8.80
C TYR A 260 12.96 -28.98 -9.09
N VAL A 261 11.97 -28.22 -8.66
CA VAL A 261 10.57 -28.33 -9.06
C VAL A 261 10.08 -26.91 -9.36
N LEU A 262 9.47 -26.71 -10.52
CA LEU A 262 8.82 -25.45 -10.87
C LEU A 262 7.40 -25.45 -10.29
N ALA A 263 7.04 -24.46 -9.50
CA ALA A 263 5.84 -24.43 -8.68
C ALA A 263 5.01 -23.16 -8.90
N THR A 264 3.86 -23.28 -9.55
CA THR A 264 2.98 -22.13 -9.88
C THR A 264 1.58 -22.26 -9.28
N ASN A 265 0.98 -21.15 -8.85
CA ASN A 265 -0.44 -21.12 -8.49
C ASN A 265 -1.35 -21.07 -9.72
N ASN A 266 -0.81 -20.82 -10.91
CA ASN A 266 -1.58 -20.66 -12.14
C ASN A 266 -2.28 -21.98 -12.54
N PRO A 267 -3.64 -22.05 -12.51
CA PRO A 267 -4.37 -23.27 -12.85
C PRO A 267 -4.68 -23.41 -14.35
N SER A 268 -4.28 -22.43 -15.19
CA SER A 268 -4.77 -22.31 -16.58
C SER A 268 -4.17 -23.31 -17.57
N LYS A 269 -2.99 -23.86 -17.28
CA LYS A 269 -2.28 -24.78 -18.19
C LYS A 269 -1.95 -26.08 -17.48
N ARG A 270 -1.87 -27.14 -18.27
CA ARG A 270 -1.32 -28.43 -17.84
C ARG A 270 0.22 -28.32 -17.69
N PRO A 271 0.85 -29.21 -16.91
CA PRO A 271 2.31 -29.25 -16.74
C PRO A 271 3.08 -29.24 -18.07
N GLU A 272 2.57 -29.93 -19.08
CA GLU A 272 3.16 -30.02 -20.42
C GLU A 272 3.32 -28.65 -21.06
N GLY A 273 2.32 -27.78 -20.93
CA GLY A 273 2.36 -26.44 -21.51
C GLY A 273 3.40 -25.53 -20.84
N PHE A 274 3.65 -25.69 -19.54
CA PHE A 274 4.71 -24.96 -18.85
C PHE A 274 6.10 -25.51 -19.21
N ALA A 275 6.24 -26.84 -19.30
CA ALA A 275 7.47 -27.48 -19.72
C ALA A 275 7.85 -27.12 -21.17
N GLU A 276 6.88 -27.10 -22.09
CA GLU A 276 7.07 -26.62 -23.47
C GLU A 276 7.53 -25.16 -23.51
N LYS A 277 6.91 -24.29 -22.70
CA LYS A 277 7.32 -22.89 -22.61
C LYS A 277 8.75 -22.75 -22.10
N ALA A 278 9.10 -23.45 -21.03
CA ALA A 278 10.47 -23.45 -20.51
C ALA A 278 11.47 -23.96 -21.57
N ARG A 279 11.16 -25.06 -22.28
CA ARG A 279 11.98 -25.57 -23.38
C ARG A 279 12.11 -24.59 -24.55
N SER A 280 11.09 -23.79 -24.84
CA SER A 280 11.16 -22.73 -25.86
C SER A 280 12.15 -21.63 -25.51
N PHE A 281 12.47 -21.46 -24.22
CA PHE A 281 13.52 -20.55 -23.73
C PHE A 281 14.89 -21.22 -23.63
N GLY A 282 15.02 -22.49 -24.01
CA GLY A 282 16.27 -23.22 -24.02
C GLY A 282 16.61 -23.93 -22.71
N VAL A 283 15.66 -24.10 -21.78
CA VAL A 283 15.89 -24.84 -20.53
C VAL A 283 15.27 -26.25 -20.56
N PRO A 284 15.97 -27.29 -20.10
CA PRO A 284 15.55 -28.70 -20.24
C PRO A 284 14.56 -29.10 -19.13
N VAL A 285 13.35 -28.54 -19.15
CA VAL A 285 12.29 -28.84 -18.18
C VAL A 285 11.32 -29.87 -18.75
N GLU A 286 11.00 -30.90 -17.96
CA GLU A 286 10.01 -31.92 -18.29
C GLU A 286 8.69 -31.69 -17.52
N PRO A 287 7.55 -32.24 -17.99
CA PRO A 287 6.27 -32.06 -17.31
C PRO A 287 6.26 -32.53 -15.84
N VAL A 288 7.09 -33.53 -15.51
CA VAL A 288 7.25 -34.05 -14.14
C VAL A 288 7.90 -33.03 -13.20
N ASP A 289 8.68 -32.09 -13.72
CA ASP A 289 9.33 -31.04 -12.93
C ASP A 289 8.35 -29.92 -12.56
N VAL A 290 7.15 -29.90 -13.16
CA VAL A 290 6.17 -28.83 -12.98
C VAL A 290 5.04 -29.23 -12.03
N VAL A 291 4.86 -28.45 -10.96
CA VAL A 291 3.73 -28.48 -10.03
C VAL A 291 2.89 -27.23 -10.24
N ASN A 292 1.59 -27.41 -10.49
CA ASN A 292 0.63 -26.32 -10.43
C ASN A 292 -0.39 -26.54 -9.29
N SER A 293 -1.20 -25.52 -9.01
CA SER A 293 -2.25 -25.57 -7.97
C SER A 293 -3.29 -26.69 -8.18
N VAL A 294 -3.55 -27.08 -9.43
CA VAL A 294 -4.46 -28.19 -9.76
C VAL A 294 -3.86 -29.54 -9.39
N LEU A 295 -2.60 -29.80 -9.74
CA LEU A 295 -1.90 -31.03 -9.36
C LEU A 295 -1.74 -31.15 -7.85
N ALA A 296 -1.45 -30.06 -7.16
CA ALA A 296 -1.43 -30.02 -5.71
C ALA A 296 -2.81 -30.38 -5.12
N THR A 297 -3.89 -29.90 -5.74
CA THR A 297 -5.26 -30.26 -5.35
C THR A 297 -5.54 -31.74 -5.57
N ILE A 298 -5.13 -32.31 -6.71
CA ILE A 298 -5.26 -33.75 -6.99
C ILE A 298 -4.46 -34.58 -5.98
N HIS A 299 -3.24 -34.14 -5.64
CA HIS A 299 -2.39 -34.82 -4.65
C HIS A 299 -3.06 -34.82 -3.25
N TYR A 300 -3.60 -33.68 -2.83
CA TYR A 300 -4.43 -33.59 -1.63
C TYR A 300 -5.62 -34.54 -1.71
N MET A 301 -6.35 -34.54 -2.83
CA MET A 301 -7.54 -35.37 -2.98
C MET A 301 -7.22 -36.87 -2.85
N LYS A 302 -6.10 -37.34 -3.44
CA LYS A 302 -5.69 -38.75 -3.37
C LYS A 302 -5.48 -39.26 -1.94
N SER A 303 -5.20 -38.35 -1.01
CA SER A 303 -4.99 -38.68 0.39
C SER A 303 -6.27 -38.59 1.23
N ASN A 304 -7.31 -37.92 0.73
CA ASN A 304 -8.51 -37.55 1.52
C ASN A 304 -9.81 -38.10 0.95
N TYR A 305 -9.84 -38.48 -0.33
CA TYR A 305 -11.02 -39.02 -1.00
C TYR A 305 -10.69 -40.35 -1.67
N PRO A 306 -11.64 -41.30 -1.68
CA PRO A 306 -11.49 -42.50 -2.48
C PRO A 306 -11.57 -42.16 -3.97
N GLU A 307 -10.84 -42.93 -4.77
CA GLU A 307 -10.98 -42.89 -6.23
C GLU A 307 -12.42 -43.22 -6.64
N GLY A 308 -12.90 -42.61 -7.73
CA GLY A 308 -14.26 -42.77 -8.23
C GLY A 308 -15.31 -41.92 -7.50
N ILE A 309 -14.93 -41.11 -6.51
CA ILE A 309 -15.90 -40.21 -5.87
C ILE A 309 -16.34 -39.11 -6.84
N ARG A 310 -17.59 -38.66 -6.69
CA ARG A 310 -18.19 -37.59 -7.47
C ARG A 310 -17.76 -36.23 -6.96
N VAL A 311 -17.25 -35.38 -7.84
CA VAL A 311 -16.84 -34.01 -7.53
C VAL A 311 -17.40 -33.04 -8.56
N HIS A 312 -17.70 -31.82 -8.12
CA HIS A 312 -18.05 -30.73 -9.02
C HIS A 312 -16.84 -29.81 -9.20
N VAL A 313 -16.53 -29.44 -10.43
CA VAL A 313 -15.36 -28.61 -10.75
C VAL A 313 -15.80 -27.34 -11.45
N ILE A 314 -15.46 -26.19 -10.86
CA ILE A 314 -15.56 -24.87 -11.45
C ILE A 314 -14.14 -24.47 -11.87
N GLY A 315 -13.91 -24.30 -13.16
CA GLY A 315 -12.57 -24.11 -13.73
C GLY A 315 -12.51 -24.42 -15.23
N GLU A 316 -11.39 -24.02 -15.84
CA GLU A 316 -11.09 -24.27 -17.25
C GLU A 316 -11.15 -25.78 -17.63
N PRO A 317 -11.47 -26.13 -18.89
CA PRO A 317 -11.60 -27.52 -19.34
C PRO A 317 -10.37 -28.39 -19.04
N ALA A 318 -9.15 -27.87 -19.22
CA ALA A 318 -7.91 -28.59 -18.96
C ALA A 318 -7.77 -29.05 -17.49
N MET A 319 -8.34 -28.30 -16.55
CA MET A 319 -8.37 -28.70 -15.14
C MET A 319 -9.37 -29.84 -14.89
N LYS A 320 -10.55 -29.75 -15.50
CA LYS A 320 -11.60 -30.79 -15.41
C LYS A 320 -11.05 -32.12 -15.91
N GLU A 321 -10.32 -32.10 -17.02
CA GLU A 321 -9.62 -33.26 -17.59
C GLU A 321 -8.59 -33.84 -16.62
N LEU A 322 -7.71 -33.01 -16.02
CA LEU A 322 -6.71 -33.48 -15.06
C LEU A 322 -7.34 -34.16 -13.82
N ILE A 323 -8.45 -33.62 -13.32
CA ILE A 323 -9.17 -34.20 -12.18
C ILE A 323 -9.85 -35.52 -12.59
N ALA A 324 -10.43 -35.59 -13.78
CA ALA A 324 -11.04 -36.81 -14.30
C ALA A 324 -10.01 -37.92 -14.53
N GLU A 325 -8.86 -37.59 -15.12
CA GLU A 325 -7.73 -38.52 -15.34
C GLU A 325 -7.13 -39.03 -14.03
N ALA A 326 -7.23 -38.25 -12.95
CA ALA A 326 -6.83 -38.69 -11.62
C ALA A 326 -7.82 -39.66 -10.96
N GLY A 327 -8.91 -40.02 -11.66
CA GLY A 327 -9.88 -41.02 -11.23
C GLY A 327 -11.13 -40.46 -10.53
N TYR A 328 -11.37 -39.15 -10.58
CA TYR A 328 -12.56 -38.53 -9.97
C TYR A 328 -13.69 -38.32 -10.97
N LEU A 329 -14.93 -38.59 -10.57
CA LEU A 329 -16.09 -38.49 -11.45
C LEU A 329 -16.64 -37.06 -11.43
N LEU A 330 -16.62 -36.36 -12.57
CA LEU A 330 -17.22 -35.04 -12.67
C LEU A 330 -18.75 -35.14 -12.65
N ALA A 331 -19.40 -34.40 -11.76
CA ALA A 331 -20.85 -34.39 -11.60
C ALA A 331 -21.41 -33.03 -11.15
N ASP A 332 -22.71 -32.82 -11.34
CA ASP A 332 -23.44 -31.57 -10.98
C ASP A 332 -24.44 -31.75 -9.82
N GLU A 333 -24.45 -32.94 -9.23
CA GLU A 333 -25.31 -33.35 -8.13
C GLU A 333 -24.67 -34.51 -7.36
N ASP A 334 -25.03 -34.66 -6.08
CA ASP A 334 -24.51 -35.70 -5.18
C ASP A 334 -22.98 -35.80 -5.27
N VAL A 335 -22.32 -34.70 -4.92
CA VAL A 335 -20.86 -34.56 -5.00
C VAL A 335 -20.28 -34.45 -3.59
N ALA A 336 -19.13 -35.07 -3.37
CA ALA A 336 -18.42 -34.99 -2.10
C ALA A 336 -17.69 -33.65 -1.94
N ALA A 337 -17.24 -33.04 -3.05
CA ALA A 337 -16.51 -31.79 -3.03
C ALA A 337 -16.84 -30.90 -4.24
N VAL A 338 -16.77 -29.59 -4.02
CA VAL A 338 -16.76 -28.53 -5.03
C VAL A 338 -15.36 -27.94 -5.08
N ILE A 339 -14.69 -28.13 -6.22
CA ILE A 339 -13.33 -27.70 -6.48
C ILE A 339 -13.37 -26.46 -7.37
N VAL A 340 -12.72 -25.39 -6.94
CA VAL A 340 -12.82 -24.07 -7.57
C VAL A 340 -11.45 -23.55 -7.97
N ALA A 341 -11.30 -23.24 -9.25
CA ALA A 341 -10.17 -22.52 -9.83
C ALA A 341 -10.67 -21.41 -10.76
N LEU A 342 -9.75 -20.79 -11.51
CA LEU A 342 -10.09 -19.80 -12.53
C LEU A 342 -10.90 -20.44 -13.68
N GLU A 343 -12.03 -19.83 -14.00
CA GLU A 343 -12.85 -20.09 -15.20
C GLU A 343 -13.17 -18.72 -15.82
N LEU A 344 -12.85 -18.52 -17.09
CA LEU A 344 -13.11 -17.26 -17.77
C LEU A 344 -14.57 -17.15 -18.24
N GLY A 345 -15.19 -18.29 -18.57
CA GLY A 345 -16.57 -18.40 -19.06
C GLY A 345 -17.66 -18.32 -17.98
N LEU A 346 -17.46 -17.53 -16.94
CA LEU A 346 -18.34 -17.47 -15.77
C LEU A 346 -19.77 -17.04 -16.10
N THR A 347 -20.74 -17.71 -15.49
CA THR A 347 -22.15 -17.32 -15.52
C THR A 347 -22.75 -17.30 -14.12
N TYR A 348 -23.92 -16.68 -13.96
CA TYR A 348 -24.69 -16.78 -12.72
C TYR A 348 -25.00 -18.25 -12.36
N GLU A 349 -25.25 -19.09 -13.35
CA GLU A 349 -25.52 -20.52 -13.15
C GLU A 349 -24.32 -21.25 -12.54
N THR A 350 -23.08 -20.90 -12.92
CA THR A 350 -21.86 -21.43 -12.31
C THR A 350 -21.84 -21.19 -10.80
N PHE A 351 -22.07 -19.94 -10.38
CA PHE A 351 -22.11 -19.59 -8.95
C PHE A 351 -23.32 -20.18 -8.22
N LYS A 352 -24.50 -20.20 -8.86
CA LYS A 352 -25.70 -20.80 -8.31
C LYS A 352 -25.48 -22.28 -8.01
N ARG A 353 -24.95 -23.03 -8.97
CA ARG A 353 -24.68 -24.47 -8.83
C ARG A 353 -23.66 -24.73 -7.72
N GLY A 354 -22.50 -24.08 -7.77
CA GLY A 354 -21.47 -24.23 -6.74
C GLY A 354 -21.99 -23.91 -5.34
N THR A 355 -22.73 -22.80 -5.20
CA THR A 355 -23.31 -22.39 -3.91
C THR A 355 -24.27 -23.45 -3.36
N LEU A 356 -25.16 -23.99 -4.20
CA LEU A 356 -26.14 -24.99 -3.78
C LEU A 356 -25.47 -26.30 -3.34
N LEU A 357 -24.45 -26.75 -4.07
CA LEU A 357 -23.70 -27.97 -3.73
C LEU A 357 -22.92 -27.81 -2.42
N ILE A 358 -22.25 -26.68 -2.23
CA ILE A 358 -21.55 -26.38 -0.97
C ILE A 358 -22.54 -26.34 0.21
N ARG A 359 -23.70 -25.70 0.03
CA ARG A 359 -24.74 -25.65 1.07
C ARG A 359 -25.41 -27.00 1.34
N ALA A 360 -25.37 -27.91 0.37
CA ALA A 360 -25.84 -29.28 0.52
C ALA A 360 -24.81 -30.17 1.27
N GLY A 361 -23.64 -29.65 1.62
CA GLY A 361 -22.63 -30.32 2.43
C GLY A 361 -21.41 -30.81 1.67
N ALA A 362 -21.26 -30.50 0.38
CA ALA A 362 -20.03 -30.78 -0.34
C ALA A 362 -18.86 -29.94 0.22
N ASP A 363 -17.70 -30.58 0.37
CA ASP A 363 -16.49 -29.89 0.81
C ASP A 363 -16.11 -28.78 -0.19
N PHE A 364 -15.71 -27.63 0.32
CA PHE A 364 -15.38 -26.48 -0.51
C PHE A 364 -13.86 -26.30 -0.63
N ILE A 365 -13.31 -26.61 -1.80
CA ILE A 365 -11.86 -26.59 -2.07
C ILE A 365 -11.54 -25.52 -3.13
N GLY A 366 -10.64 -24.59 -2.82
CA GLY A 366 -10.08 -23.63 -3.76
C GLY A 366 -8.65 -24.02 -4.16
N THR A 367 -8.34 -24.06 -5.45
CA THR A 367 -6.98 -24.40 -5.90
C THR A 367 -5.96 -23.34 -5.49
N ASN A 368 -6.35 -22.05 -5.50
CA ASN A 368 -5.55 -20.93 -5.00
C ASN A 368 -6.47 -19.75 -4.62
N GLY A 369 -5.97 -18.86 -3.76
CA GLY A 369 -6.69 -17.68 -3.28
C GLY A 369 -6.28 -16.37 -3.96
N ASP A 370 -5.57 -16.41 -5.09
CA ASP A 370 -4.97 -15.22 -5.68
C ASP A 370 -6.03 -14.23 -6.17
N PRO A 371 -6.05 -12.98 -5.67
CA PRO A 371 -7.07 -12.00 -6.04
C PRO A 371 -6.92 -11.52 -7.49
N SER A 372 -5.69 -11.57 -8.01
CA SER A 372 -5.34 -11.08 -9.34
C SER A 372 -4.61 -12.13 -10.16
N TYR A 373 -4.79 -12.06 -11.48
CA TYR A 373 -4.11 -12.83 -12.51
C TYR A 373 -3.38 -11.87 -13.46
N PRO A 374 -2.08 -12.06 -13.75
CA PRO A 374 -1.33 -11.17 -14.63
C PRO A 374 -1.63 -11.47 -16.11
N THR A 375 -1.89 -10.43 -16.90
CA THR A 375 -2.02 -10.47 -18.37
C THR A 375 -1.27 -9.31 -19.02
N GLU A 376 -1.22 -9.28 -20.36
CA GLU A 376 -0.63 -8.15 -21.10
C GLU A 376 -1.38 -6.82 -20.87
N GLU A 377 -2.67 -6.88 -20.53
CA GLU A 377 -3.50 -5.71 -20.21
C GLU A 377 -3.32 -5.23 -18.76
N GLY A 378 -2.58 -5.98 -17.94
CA GLY A 378 -2.34 -5.70 -16.53
C GLY A 378 -2.87 -6.81 -15.61
N PHE A 379 -3.21 -6.44 -14.38
CA PHE A 379 -3.73 -7.39 -13.38
C PHE A 379 -5.26 -7.47 -13.49
N VAL A 380 -5.77 -8.64 -13.88
CA VAL A 380 -7.21 -8.94 -13.97
C VAL A 380 -7.64 -9.82 -12.79
N PRO A 381 -8.94 -10.07 -12.55
CA PRO A 381 -9.37 -10.96 -11.46
C PRO A 381 -8.79 -12.38 -11.58
N GLY A 382 -8.26 -12.91 -10.47
CA GLY A 382 -7.77 -14.28 -10.36
C GLY A 382 -8.77 -15.25 -9.73
N SER A 383 -8.33 -16.49 -9.46
CA SER A 383 -9.19 -17.55 -8.87
C SER A 383 -9.80 -17.13 -7.52
N GLY A 384 -9.10 -16.26 -6.77
CA GLY A 384 -9.56 -15.72 -5.50
C GLY A 384 -10.90 -14.97 -5.60
N MET A 385 -11.22 -14.37 -6.75
CA MET A 385 -12.53 -13.77 -6.99
C MET A 385 -13.65 -14.83 -6.88
N MET A 386 -13.49 -15.96 -7.56
CA MET A 386 -14.51 -17.02 -7.63
C MET A 386 -14.68 -17.71 -6.28
N VAL A 387 -13.55 -18.01 -5.63
CA VAL A 387 -13.53 -18.58 -4.29
C VAL A 387 -14.20 -17.64 -3.29
N THR A 388 -13.90 -16.34 -3.34
CA THR A 388 -14.51 -15.35 -2.43
C THR A 388 -16.01 -15.20 -2.68
N ALA A 389 -16.45 -15.17 -3.93
CA ALA A 389 -17.87 -15.08 -4.27
C ALA A 389 -18.67 -16.28 -3.76
N LEU A 390 -18.16 -17.50 -3.96
CA LEU A 390 -18.77 -18.73 -3.45
C LEU A 390 -18.74 -18.82 -1.92
N ALA A 391 -17.66 -18.37 -1.28
CA ALA A 391 -17.59 -18.30 0.18
C ALA A 391 -18.67 -17.36 0.74
N ALA A 392 -18.83 -16.18 0.14
CA ALA A 392 -19.81 -15.19 0.55
C ALA A 392 -21.26 -15.67 0.34
N SER A 393 -21.55 -16.33 -0.79
CA SER A 393 -22.91 -16.81 -1.10
C SER A 393 -23.29 -18.09 -0.36
N SER A 394 -22.34 -18.98 -0.08
CA SER A 394 -22.59 -20.23 0.64
C SER A 394 -22.57 -20.06 2.16
N GLY A 395 -21.77 -19.13 2.68
CA GLY A 395 -21.46 -18.97 4.10
C GLY A 395 -20.40 -19.95 4.61
N VAL A 396 -19.76 -20.71 3.72
CA VAL A 396 -18.76 -21.74 4.05
C VAL A 396 -17.37 -21.24 3.67
N LYS A 397 -16.38 -21.45 4.56
CA LYS A 397 -14.98 -21.10 4.28
C LYS A 397 -14.34 -22.17 3.39
N PRO A 398 -13.60 -21.78 2.34
CA PRO A 398 -12.89 -22.71 1.49
C PRO A 398 -11.64 -23.26 2.18
N LEU A 399 -11.26 -24.49 1.83
CA LEU A 399 -9.90 -24.99 1.97
C LEU A 399 -9.07 -24.53 0.76
N ILE A 400 -8.08 -23.66 0.97
CA ILE A 400 -7.14 -23.26 -0.10
C ILE A 400 -5.96 -24.22 -0.16
N ILE A 401 -5.62 -24.70 -1.36
CA ILE A 401 -4.54 -25.67 -1.56
C ILE A 401 -3.21 -25.01 -1.96
N GLY A 402 -3.26 -24.05 -2.87
CA GLY A 402 -2.08 -23.37 -3.43
C GLY A 402 -1.36 -22.45 -2.44
N LYS A 403 -0.22 -21.91 -2.86
CA LYS A 403 0.63 -21.01 -2.05
C LYS A 403 -0.21 -19.83 -1.51
N PRO A 404 -0.04 -19.40 -0.24
CA PRO A 404 0.95 -19.83 0.76
C PRO A 404 0.56 -21.09 1.56
N GLU A 405 -0.52 -21.78 1.20
CA GLU A 405 -0.92 -23.02 1.86
C GLU A 405 -0.06 -24.21 1.40
N ARG A 406 -0.18 -25.34 2.10
CA ARG A 406 0.81 -26.43 2.08
C ARG A 406 0.83 -27.25 0.79
N GLY A 407 -0.28 -27.32 0.04
CA GLY A 407 -0.47 -28.36 -0.97
C GLY A 407 0.58 -28.40 -2.08
N ILE A 408 1.02 -27.22 -2.56
CA ILE A 408 2.09 -27.16 -3.57
C ILE A 408 3.44 -27.61 -2.98
N PHE A 409 3.73 -27.25 -1.73
CA PHE A 409 4.97 -27.63 -1.06
C PHE A 409 5.01 -29.14 -0.76
N ASP A 410 3.89 -29.73 -0.33
CA ASP A 410 3.78 -31.17 -0.09
C ASP A 410 4.12 -31.96 -1.38
N LEU A 411 3.49 -31.61 -2.51
CA LEU A 411 3.77 -32.27 -3.79
C LEU A 411 5.20 -32.00 -4.30
N ALA A 412 5.75 -30.80 -4.07
CA ALA A 412 7.11 -30.49 -4.44
C ALA A 412 8.13 -31.31 -3.64
N LEU A 413 7.92 -31.53 -2.34
CA LEU A 413 8.77 -32.42 -1.54
C LEU A 413 8.77 -33.85 -2.02
N ASP A 414 7.59 -34.39 -2.32
CA ASP A 414 7.44 -35.77 -2.78
C ASP A 414 8.26 -36.02 -4.06
N ARG A 415 8.41 -35.00 -4.90
CA ARG A 415 9.24 -35.06 -6.11
C ARG A 415 10.72 -34.83 -5.83
N LEU A 416 11.05 -33.85 -4.98
CA LEU A 416 12.43 -33.53 -4.63
C LEU A 416 13.10 -34.64 -3.83
N GLN A 417 12.36 -35.36 -2.99
CA GLN A 417 12.85 -36.45 -2.13
C GLN A 417 14.14 -36.07 -1.38
N LEU A 418 14.17 -34.86 -0.83
CA LEU A 418 15.30 -34.30 -0.09
C LEU A 418 14.87 -33.88 1.32
N PRO A 419 15.79 -33.87 2.30
CA PRO A 419 15.53 -33.27 3.60
C PRO A 419 15.14 -31.78 3.47
N LEU A 420 14.15 -31.34 4.25
CA LEU A 420 13.63 -29.96 4.23
C LEU A 420 14.72 -28.89 4.38
N GLU A 421 15.70 -29.14 5.24
CA GLU A 421 16.86 -28.26 5.50
C GLU A 421 17.76 -28.04 4.28
N ASN A 422 17.69 -28.90 3.26
CA ASN A 422 18.45 -28.80 2.02
C ASN A 422 17.61 -28.21 0.86
N ILE A 423 16.39 -27.75 1.15
CA ILE A 423 15.46 -27.22 0.15
C ILE A 423 15.26 -25.72 0.39
N ALA A 424 15.28 -24.94 -0.69
CA ALA A 424 14.89 -23.54 -0.66
C ALA A 424 13.69 -23.27 -1.58
N SER A 425 12.71 -22.53 -1.07
CA SER A 425 11.63 -21.93 -1.87
C SER A 425 12.13 -20.62 -2.46
N VAL A 426 12.10 -20.50 -3.78
CA VAL A 426 12.53 -19.33 -4.55
C VAL A 426 11.32 -18.68 -5.18
N GLY A 427 11.06 -17.42 -4.87
CA GLY A 427 9.88 -16.71 -5.32
C GLY A 427 10.06 -15.21 -5.36
N ASP A 428 9.13 -14.50 -6.00
CA ASP A 428 9.11 -13.05 -6.08
C ASP A 428 8.03 -12.43 -5.18
N ARG A 429 7.25 -13.24 -4.45
CA ARG A 429 6.17 -12.78 -3.56
C ARG A 429 6.42 -13.16 -2.10
N LEU A 430 6.35 -12.17 -1.23
CA LEU A 430 6.49 -12.33 0.21
C LEU A 430 5.31 -13.08 0.84
N ASP A 431 4.09 -12.80 0.38
CA ASP A 431 2.83 -13.31 0.94
C ASP A 431 2.52 -14.76 0.51
N THR A 432 3.09 -15.23 -0.61
CA THR A 432 2.89 -16.60 -1.12
C THR A 432 4.14 -17.46 -0.96
N ASP A 433 5.24 -17.13 -1.65
CA ASP A 433 6.38 -18.04 -1.79
C ASP A 433 7.24 -18.08 -0.54
N ILE A 434 7.53 -16.90 0.02
CA ILE A 434 8.35 -16.77 1.22
C ILE A 434 7.53 -17.18 2.45
N ALA A 435 6.31 -16.65 2.60
CA ALA A 435 5.44 -17.04 3.71
C ALA A 435 5.14 -18.55 3.69
N GLY A 436 4.88 -19.12 2.50
CA GLY A 436 4.65 -20.55 2.31
C GLY A 436 5.88 -21.38 2.68
N GLY A 437 7.05 -21.05 2.12
CA GLY A 437 8.30 -21.75 2.42
C GLY A 437 8.64 -21.75 3.92
N GLN A 438 8.46 -20.60 4.59
CA GLN A 438 8.69 -20.48 6.03
C GLN A 438 7.72 -21.30 6.88
N ARG A 439 6.41 -21.25 6.57
CA ARG A 439 5.40 -22.08 7.25
C ARG A 439 5.72 -23.57 7.15
N PHE A 440 6.38 -23.94 6.06
CA PHE A 440 6.70 -25.31 5.74
C PHE A 440 8.08 -25.76 6.23
N GLY A 441 8.93 -24.81 6.63
CA GLY A 441 10.26 -25.07 7.18
C GLY A 441 11.36 -25.22 6.13
N THR A 442 11.11 -24.85 4.88
CA THR A 442 12.19 -24.71 3.89
C THR A 442 12.97 -23.42 4.15
N LYS A 443 14.18 -23.35 3.63
CA LYS A 443 14.81 -22.04 3.44
C LYS A 443 14.07 -21.24 2.37
N THR A 444 14.29 -19.94 2.33
CA THR A 444 13.55 -19.02 1.45
C THR A 444 14.47 -18.02 0.76
N ILE A 445 14.30 -17.89 -0.55
CA ILE A 445 15.06 -16.99 -1.41
C ILE A 445 14.06 -16.07 -2.10
N LEU A 446 14.13 -14.77 -1.81
CA LEU A 446 13.32 -13.77 -2.50
C LEU A 446 14.06 -13.20 -3.71
N MET A 447 13.39 -13.17 -4.85
CA MET A 447 13.84 -12.55 -6.09
C MET A 447 13.18 -11.18 -6.26
N LEU A 448 13.98 -10.14 -6.47
CA LEU A 448 13.49 -8.77 -6.72
C LEU A 448 13.20 -8.49 -8.21
N SER A 449 13.20 -9.54 -9.03
CA SER A 449 12.90 -9.47 -10.47
C SER A 449 11.41 -9.40 -10.79
N GLY A 450 10.54 -9.64 -9.80
CA GLY A 450 9.09 -9.74 -9.97
C GLY A 450 8.30 -8.71 -9.15
N ILE A 451 7.31 -9.18 -8.39
CA ILE A 451 6.35 -8.34 -7.65
C ILE A 451 7.00 -7.66 -6.45
N ALA A 452 7.74 -8.40 -5.62
CA ALA A 452 8.36 -7.84 -4.42
C ALA A 452 9.51 -6.91 -4.78
N GLN A 453 9.53 -5.76 -4.11
CA GLN A 453 10.62 -4.79 -4.18
C GLN A 453 11.33 -4.72 -2.83
N GLU A 454 12.55 -4.18 -2.80
CA GLU A 454 13.35 -4.09 -1.58
C GLU A 454 12.63 -3.32 -0.45
N LYS A 455 11.75 -2.37 -0.81
CA LYS A 455 10.89 -1.65 0.13
C LYS A 455 9.88 -2.55 0.84
N ASP A 456 9.42 -3.63 0.19
CA ASP A 456 8.39 -4.52 0.71
C ASP A 456 8.96 -5.43 1.81
N LEU A 457 10.24 -5.81 1.70
CA LEU A 457 10.99 -6.49 2.75
C LEU A 457 10.95 -5.71 4.06
N ARG A 458 11.17 -4.39 4.04
CA ARG A 458 11.26 -3.59 5.27
C ARG A 458 9.92 -3.47 6.01
N ARG A 459 8.81 -3.63 5.30
CA ARG A 459 7.44 -3.48 5.80
C ARG A 459 6.79 -4.82 6.15
N SER A 460 7.31 -5.91 5.58
CA SER A 460 6.75 -7.25 5.72
C SER A 460 7.18 -7.90 7.03
N PRO A 461 6.26 -8.53 7.79
CA PRO A 461 6.63 -9.40 8.90
C PRO A 461 7.29 -10.70 8.41
N VAL A 462 7.10 -11.06 7.15
CA VAL A 462 7.73 -12.21 6.49
C VAL A 462 9.07 -11.76 5.92
N GLN A 463 10.17 -12.33 6.42
CA GLN A 463 11.55 -12.01 6.03
C GLN A 463 12.23 -13.24 5.43
N PRO A 464 12.65 -13.24 4.16
CA PRO A 464 13.32 -14.40 3.56
C PRO A 464 14.71 -14.64 4.17
N ASP A 465 15.25 -15.85 4.00
CA ASP A 465 16.63 -16.18 4.40
C ASP A 465 17.66 -15.47 3.52
N TRP A 466 17.38 -15.37 2.21
CA TRP A 466 18.22 -14.68 1.23
C TRP A 466 17.41 -13.83 0.26
N VAL A 467 18.04 -12.79 -0.28
CA VAL A 467 17.46 -11.87 -1.25
C VAL A 467 18.44 -11.68 -2.40
N PHE A 468 17.96 -11.80 -3.64
CA PHE A 468 18.75 -11.53 -4.84
C PHE A 468 18.00 -10.59 -5.78
N SER A 469 18.75 -9.75 -6.50
CA SER A 469 18.18 -8.81 -7.48
C SER A 469 17.54 -9.53 -8.67
N ASP A 470 18.16 -10.62 -9.11
CA ASP A 470 17.85 -11.33 -10.35
C ASP A 470 18.52 -12.72 -10.36
N LEU A 471 18.24 -13.50 -11.40
CA LEU A 471 18.81 -14.84 -11.59
C LEU A 471 20.34 -14.82 -11.73
N ILE A 472 20.94 -13.79 -12.30
CA ILE A 472 22.41 -13.71 -12.47
C ILE A 472 23.07 -13.62 -11.09
N ALA A 473 22.55 -12.76 -10.22
CA ALA A 473 23.04 -12.62 -8.85
C ALA A 473 22.90 -13.92 -8.04
N LEU A 474 21.76 -14.61 -8.16
CA LEU A 474 21.55 -15.91 -7.52
C LEU A 474 22.51 -16.97 -8.08
N THR A 475 22.70 -17.00 -9.40
CA THR A 475 23.58 -17.95 -10.08
C THR A 475 25.01 -17.81 -9.60
N HIS A 476 25.55 -16.59 -9.59
CA HIS A 476 26.90 -16.33 -9.06
C HIS A 476 27.03 -16.73 -7.59
N ALA A 477 26.01 -16.49 -6.76
CA ALA A 477 26.04 -16.88 -5.36
C ALA A 477 26.03 -18.40 -5.16
N LEU A 478 25.27 -19.13 -5.99
CA LEU A 478 25.28 -20.60 -6.00
C LEU A 478 26.64 -21.13 -6.43
N GLU A 479 27.28 -20.55 -7.45
CA GLU A 479 28.62 -20.98 -7.87
C GLU A 479 29.68 -20.68 -6.81
N ALA A 480 29.65 -19.48 -6.21
CA ALA A 480 30.59 -19.08 -5.17
C ALA A 480 30.48 -19.94 -3.91
N ALA A 481 29.26 -20.38 -3.54
CA ALA A 481 29.04 -21.25 -2.38
C ALA A 481 29.58 -22.69 -2.58
N ALA A 482 30.03 -23.06 -3.79
CA ALA A 482 30.62 -24.37 -4.05
C ALA A 482 32.16 -24.41 -3.84
N GLN A 483 32.80 -23.24 -3.69
CA GLN A 483 34.24 -23.07 -3.49
C GLN A 483 34.54 -22.95 -1.99
#